data_AF-A0A2J6S7S5-F1
#
_entry.id   AF-A0A2J6S7S5-F1
#
_cell.length_a   1.000
_cell.length_b   1.000
_cell.length_c   1.000
_cell.angle_alpha   90.00
_cell.angle_beta   90.00
_cell.angle_gamma   90.00
#
_symmetry.space_group_name_H-M   'P 1'
#
loop_
_entity.id
_entity.type
_entity.pdbx_description
1 polymer ?
#
loop_
_entity_poly.entity_id
_entity_poly.type
_entity_poly.pdbx_seq_one_letter_code
_entity_poly.pdbx_strand_id
1 'polypeptide(L)'
;MASTTPQPKQTCVVCQKTATQRCNACKLSPRFDGTFESIYYCMAHCQKADWKNHKKICNRLRARKSLQHAAHLLQEIFYIYREKIFDKYIVKIDKKHEKLYIHEGLYPESSTAYEYIMPFPYKLFHNESDKRAVLVHWACDDAVGWMQEVVEYVLADIVSQITELIVKPKNNKRVIIAIAVDGEEQNAPRDQGHSVWKVTLKTNKEDYVLDFSSAQFGYYEPVTPFGEYLEHRVQESIFPGGPPLP
;
A
#
# COMPACT_ATOMS: atom_id res chain seq x y z
N MET A 1 5.52 39.94 -0.78
CA MET A 1 4.06 40.01 -0.53
C MET A 1 3.46 38.71 -1.03
N ALA A 2 2.96 37.85 -0.14
CA ALA A 2 2.36 36.58 -0.53
C ALA A 2 0.98 36.87 -1.15
N SER A 3 0.85 36.59 -2.45
CA SER A 3 -0.42 36.64 -3.15
C SER A 3 -1.28 35.49 -2.66
N THR A 4 -2.20 35.78 -1.72
CA THR A 4 -3.22 34.83 -1.30
C THR A 4 -4.28 34.78 -2.39
N THR A 5 -4.16 33.82 -3.29
CA THR A 5 -5.24 33.45 -4.21
C THR A 5 -6.47 33.12 -3.37
N PRO A 6 -7.62 33.80 -3.56
CA PRO A 6 -8.81 33.54 -2.75
C PRO A 6 -9.28 32.11 -3.02
N GLN A 7 -9.31 31.29 -1.96
CA GLN A 7 -9.90 29.95 -2.02
C GLN A 7 -11.35 30.08 -2.54
N PRO A 8 -11.78 29.22 -3.49
CA PRO A 8 -13.15 29.25 -3.97
C PRO A 8 -14.11 29.11 -2.79
N LYS A 9 -15.06 30.06 -2.68
CA LYS A 9 -16.05 30.06 -1.60
C LYS A 9 -16.91 28.81 -1.73
N GLN A 10 -16.73 27.88 -0.80
CA GLN A 10 -17.52 26.65 -0.76
C GLN A 10 -18.95 26.98 -0.30
N THR A 11 -19.93 26.43 -1.00
CA THR A 11 -21.35 26.66 -0.75
C THR A 11 -22.01 25.43 -0.16
N CYS A 12 -23.05 25.66 0.64
CA CYS A 12 -23.86 24.60 1.22
C CYS A 12 -24.69 23.94 0.11
N VAL A 13 -24.61 22.62 -0.02
CA VAL A 13 -25.38 21.87 -1.03
C VAL A 13 -26.91 22.04 -0.89
N VAL A 14 -27.40 22.39 0.30
CA VAL A 14 -28.83 22.54 0.59
C VAL A 14 -29.31 23.98 0.42
N CYS A 15 -28.66 24.95 1.06
CA CYS A 15 -29.14 26.33 1.11
C CYS A 15 -28.26 27.35 0.38
N GLN A 16 -27.19 26.90 -0.28
CA GLN A 16 -26.24 27.70 -1.07
C GLN A 16 -25.50 28.81 -0.32
N LYS A 17 -25.70 28.97 0.99
CA LYS A 17 -24.91 29.85 1.85
C LYS A 17 -23.45 29.37 1.95
N THR A 18 -22.53 30.26 2.30
CA THR A 18 -21.14 29.90 2.56
C THR A 18 -21.05 28.77 3.58
N ALA A 19 -20.24 27.77 3.28
CA ALA A 19 -20.14 26.53 4.04
C ALA A 19 -18.68 26.11 4.20
N THR A 20 -18.36 25.62 5.40
CA THR A 20 -17.02 25.11 5.73
C THR A 20 -17.09 23.71 6.35
N GLN A 21 -18.28 23.26 6.77
CA GLN A 21 -18.44 21.98 7.45
C GLN A 21 -18.57 20.86 6.44
N ARG A 22 -17.89 19.74 6.71
CA ARG A 22 -18.02 18.48 5.98
C ARG A 22 -18.54 17.40 6.93
N CYS A 23 -19.15 16.37 6.37
CA CYS A 23 -19.59 15.22 7.15
C CYS A 23 -18.41 14.58 7.90
N ASN A 24 -18.47 14.51 9.23
CA ASN A 24 -17.39 13.95 10.06
C ASN A 24 -17.12 12.46 9.78
N ALA A 25 -18.12 11.72 9.33
CA ALA A 25 -17.98 10.29 9.07
C ALA A 25 -17.16 10.00 7.80
N CYS A 26 -17.32 10.81 6.75
CA CYS A 26 -16.64 10.62 5.46
C CYS A 26 -15.62 11.71 5.12
N LYS A 27 -15.39 12.69 6.00
CA LYS A 27 -14.29 13.62 5.83
C LYS A 27 -12.97 12.85 5.88
N LEU A 28 -12.02 13.29 5.04
CA LEU A 28 -10.69 12.68 4.86
C LEU A 28 -10.70 11.28 4.24
N SER A 29 -11.85 10.77 3.80
CA SER A 29 -11.87 9.53 3.03
C SER A 29 -11.10 9.70 1.71
N PRO A 30 -10.31 8.69 1.30
CA PRO A 30 -9.55 8.74 0.06
C PRO A 30 -10.50 8.78 -1.15
N ARG A 31 -10.14 9.59 -2.14
CA ARG A 31 -10.92 9.81 -3.37
C ARG A 31 -10.19 9.26 -4.57
N PHE A 32 -9.95 7.97 -4.49
CA PHE A 32 -9.27 7.17 -5.48
C PHE A 32 -9.71 7.39 -6.94
N ASP A 33 -11.01 7.59 -7.16
CA ASP A 33 -11.60 7.69 -8.50
C ASP A 33 -11.79 9.14 -8.96
N GLY A 34 -11.45 10.16 -8.15
CA GLY A 34 -11.67 11.57 -8.48
C GLY A 34 -13.15 11.97 -8.69
N THR A 35 -14.09 11.03 -8.64
CA THR A 35 -15.48 11.21 -9.08
C THR A 35 -16.36 12.02 -8.13
N PHE A 36 -15.84 12.38 -6.95
CA PHE A 36 -16.62 13.10 -5.95
C PHE A 36 -15.97 14.41 -5.53
N GLU A 37 -16.69 15.49 -5.79
CA GLU A 37 -16.43 16.78 -5.17
C GLU A 37 -16.80 16.77 -3.68
N SER A 38 -16.17 17.65 -2.92
CA SER A 38 -16.43 17.75 -1.48
C SER A 38 -17.80 18.35 -1.23
N ILE A 39 -18.68 17.61 -0.55
CA ILE A 39 -19.96 18.13 -0.10
C ILE A 39 -19.76 18.97 1.16
N TYR A 40 -20.24 20.21 1.12
CA TYR A 40 -20.19 21.15 2.23
C TYR A 40 -21.58 21.51 2.76
N TYR A 41 -21.63 21.75 4.06
CA TYR A 41 -22.82 22.18 4.78
C TYR A 41 -22.49 23.44 5.59
N CYS A 42 -23.43 24.38 5.67
CA CYS A 42 -23.26 25.54 6.55
C CYS A 42 -23.40 25.12 8.02
N MET A 43 -24.25 24.12 8.31
CA MET A 43 -24.55 23.61 9.65
C MET A 43 -25.09 22.17 9.61
N ALA A 44 -25.15 21.52 10.77
CA ALA A 44 -25.68 20.16 10.94
C ALA A 44 -27.13 19.96 10.45
N HIS A 45 -27.99 21.00 10.51
CA HIS A 45 -29.37 20.88 10.04
C HIS A 45 -29.44 20.67 8.51
N CYS A 46 -28.60 21.36 7.72
CA CYS A 46 -28.51 21.13 6.28
C CYS A 46 -27.96 19.73 5.97
N GLN A 47 -26.98 19.24 6.75
CA GLN A 47 -26.49 17.87 6.59
C GLN A 47 -27.60 16.83 6.82
N LYS A 48 -28.43 17.04 7.86
CA LYS A 48 -29.59 16.16 8.13
C LYS A 48 -30.63 16.23 7.01
N ALA A 49 -30.88 17.42 6.47
CA ALA A 49 -31.81 17.60 5.35
C ALA A 49 -31.34 16.86 4.08
N ASP A 50 -30.04 16.87 3.80
CA ASP A 50 -29.44 16.18 2.65
C ASP A 50 -29.18 14.67 2.89
N TRP A 51 -29.48 14.16 4.08
CA TRP A 51 -29.05 12.81 4.47
C TRP A 51 -29.51 11.72 3.50
N LYS A 52 -30.73 11.83 2.94
CA LYS A 52 -31.24 10.86 1.96
C LYS A 52 -30.33 10.73 0.73
N ASN A 53 -29.78 11.84 0.23
CA ASN A 53 -28.86 11.85 -0.91
C ASN A 53 -27.44 11.49 -0.48
N HIS A 54 -26.99 12.05 0.64
CA HIS A 54 -25.63 11.89 1.14
C HIS A 54 -25.34 10.47 1.65
N LYS A 55 -26.32 9.75 2.20
CA LYS A 55 -26.13 8.47 2.91
C LYS A 55 -25.38 7.44 2.06
N LYS A 56 -25.74 7.26 0.79
CA LYS A 56 -25.10 6.27 -0.10
C LYS A 56 -23.61 6.59 -0.30
N ILE A 57 -23.30 7.85 -0.58
CA ILE A 57 -21.94 8.35 -0.80
C ILE A 57 -21.13 8.27 0.51
N CYS A 58 -21.74 8.67 1.62
CA CYS A 58 -21.14 8.60 2.95
C CYS A 58 -20.71 7.18 3.30
N ASN A 59 -21.60 6.20 3.10
CA ASN A 59 -21.30 4.79 3.39
C ASN A 59 -20.12 4.27 2.54
N ARG A 60 -20.13 4.56 1.24
CA ARG A 60 -19.02 4.21 0.34
C ARG A 60 -17.69 4.85 0.79
N LEU A 61 -17.68 6.15 1.07
CA LEU A 61 -16.47 6.84 1.52
C LEU A 61 -15.98 6.37 2.90
N ARG A 62 -16.89 6.00 3.80
CA ARG A 62 -16.54 5.40 5.09
C ARG A 62 -15.87 4.04 4.91
N ALA A 63 -16.40 3.19 4.02
CA ALA A 63 -15.79 1.89 3.74
C ALA A 63 -14.37 2.03 3.18
N ARG A 64 -14.16 2.94 2.22
CA ARG A 64 -12.82 3.26 1.69
C ARG A 64 -11.86 3.73 2.78
N LYS A 65 -12.34 4.58 3.69
CA LYS A 65 -11.55 5.08 4.83
C LYS A 65 -11.19 3.96 5.81
N SER A 66 -12.14 3.10 6.15
CA SER A 66 -11.90 1.94 7.01
C SER A 66 -10.87 1.00 6.38
N LEU A 67 -10.99 0.69 5.09
CA LEU A 67 -10.02 -0.12 4.37
C LEU A 67 -8.63 0.51 4.40
N GLN A 68 -8.53 1.82 4.11
CA GLN A 68 -7.25 2.52 4.13
C GLN A 68 -6.59 2.45 5.52
N HIS A 69 -7.33 2.76 6.58
CA HIS A 69 -6.79 2.70 7.93
C HIS A 69 -6.33 1.28 8.31
N ALA A 70 -7.14 0.27 7.98
CA ALA A 70 -6.79 -1.12 8.22
C ALA A 70 -5.54 -1.53 7.43
N ALA A 71 -5.44 -1.17 6.16
CA ALA A 71 -4.29 -1.48 5.30
C ALA A 71 -2.99 -0.83 5.82
N HIS A 72 -3.04 0.43 6.28
CA HIS A 72 -1.88 1.08 6.90
C HIS A 72 -1.46 0.38 8.19
N LEU A 73 -2.42 0.03 9.06
CA LEU A 73 -2.10 -0.72 10.28
C LEU A 73 -1.46 -2.08 9.97
N LEU A 74 -2.03 -2.83 9.04
CA LEU A 74 -1.53 -4.15 8.63
C LEU A 74 -0.13 -4.08 8.01
N GLN A 75 0.14 -3.07 7.18
CA GLN A 75 1.48 -2.85 6.62
C GLN A 75 2.51 -2.54 7.71
N GLU A 76 2.18 -1.70 8.69
CA GLU A 76 3.09 -1.40 9.79
C GLU A 76 3.32 -2.64 10.68
N ILE A 77 2.29 -3.48 10.91
CA ILE A 77 2.47 -4.79 11.57
C ILE A 77 3.43 -5.66 10.77
N PHE A 78 3.27 -5.75 9.45
CA PHE A 78 4.16 -6.51 8.58
C PHE A 78 5.60 -5.98 8.63
N TYR A 79 5.80 -4.66 8.62
CA TYR A 79 7.14 -4.07 8.75
C TYR A 79 7.78 -4.39 10.10
N ILE A 80 7.03 -4.28 11.20
CA ILE A 80 7.53 -4.67 12.53
C ILE A 80 7.92 -6.15 12.53
N TYR A 81 7.09 -7.02 11.94
CA TYR A 81 7.40 -8.43 11.84
C TYR A 81 8.67 -8.67 11.01
N ARG A 82 8.79 -8.09 9.81
CA ARG A 82 9.99 -8.22 8.97
C ARG A 82 11.26 -7.69 9.62
N GLU A 83 11.18 -6.66 10.47
CA GLU A 83 12.33 -6.18 11.23
C GLU A 83 12.81 -7.20 12.27
N LYS A 84 11.90 -8.02 12.83
CA LYS A 84 12.22 -9.04 13.85
C LYS A 84 12.72 -10.35 13.29
N ILE A 85 12.27 -10.71 12.10
CA ILE A 85 12.64 -11.94 11.40
C ILE A 85 13.41 -11.64 10.11
N PHE A 86 14.16 -10.54 10.11
CA PHE A 86 14.95 -10.18 8.95
C PHE A 86 15.99 -11.27 8.68
N ASP A 87 16.16 -11.63 7.43
CA ASP A 87 16.81 -12.87 7.01
C ASP A 87 18.00 -12.61 6.08
N LYS A 88 18.33 -11.33 5.84
CA LYS A 88 19.41 -10.91 4.95
C LYS A 88 20.56 -10.32 5.73
N TYR A 89 21.76 -10.86 5.54
CA TYR A 89 22.96 -10.30 6.15
C TYR A 89 23.56 -9.19 5.27
N ILE A 90 23.02 -7.96 5.39
CA ILE A 90 23.47 -6.82 4.58
C ILE A 90 24.58 -6.07 5.31
N VAL A 91 25.76 -5.98 4.68
CA VAL A 91 26.95 -5.33 5.26
C VAL A 91 27.20 -3.93 4.70
N LYS A 92 26.64 -3.61 3.52
CA LYS A 92 26.83 -2.32 2.86
C LYS A 92 25.65 -1.98 1.97
N ILE A 93 25.33 -0.68 1.88
CA ILE A 93 24.35 -0.15 0.93
C ILE A 93 25.01 0.99 0.16
N ASP A 94 25.05 0.87 -1.18
CA ASP A 94 25.49 1.94 -2.08
C ASP A 94 24.27 2.52 -2.82
N LYS A 95 24.20 3.84 -2.98
CA LYS A 95 23.25 4.50 -3.87
C LYS A 95 23.98 5.06 -5.09
N LYS A 96 23.67 4.55 -6.29
CA LYS A 96 24.28 5.00 -7.56
C LYS A 96 23.21 5.09 -8.64
N HIS A 97 23.14 6.21 -9.35
CA HIS A 97 22.20 6.44 -10.45
C HIS A 97 20.73 6.11 -10.07
N GLU A 98 20.26 6.58 -8.91
CA GLU A 98 18.93 6.30 -8.36
C GLU A 98 18.60 4.81 -8.08
N LYS A 99 19.58 3.92 -8.17
CA LYS A 99 19.45 2.52 -7.73
C LYS A 99 20.07 2.32 -6.35
N LEU A 100 19.51 1.39 -5.58
CA LEU A 100 20.09 0.89 -4.35
C LEU A 100 20.81 -0.43 -4.62
N TYR A 101 22.06 -0.53 -4.19
CA TYR A 101 22.83 -1.77 -4.23
C TYR A 101 23.00 -2.24 -2.79
N ILE A 102 22.44 -3.42 -2.47
CA ILE A 102 22.59 -4.04 -1.15
C ILE A 102 23.64 -5.13 -1.27
N HIS A 103 24.69 -5.07 -0.47
CA HIS A 103 25.77 -6.06 -0.49
C HIS A 103 25.58 -7.04 0.65
N GLU A 104 25.50 -8.32 0.31
CA GLU A 104 25.41 -9.40 1.28
C GLU A 104 26.80 -9.75 1.84
N GLY A 105 26.83 -10.03 3.14
CA GLY A 105 27.99 -10.56 3.82
C GLY A 105 28.00 -12.08 3.83
N LEU A 106 29.14 -12.64 4.23
CA LEU A 106 29.24 -14.06 4.55
C LEU A 106 28.37 -14.36 5.78
N TYR A 107 27.36 -15.21 5.59
CA TYR A 107 26.60 -15.74 6.71
C TYR A 107 27.56 -16.50 7.64
N PRO A 108 27.44 -16.31 8.97
CA PRO A 108 28.23 -17.08 9.91
C PRO A 108 27.97 -18.57 9.73
N GLU A 109 29.01 -19.40 9.89
CA GLU A 109 28.83 -20.85 9.92
C GLU A 109 27.85 -21.19 11.04
N SER A 110 26.76 -21.86 10.67
CA SER A 110 25.60 -22.08 11.52
C SER A 110 25.32 -23.58 11.64
N SER A 111 24.87 -24.00 12.82
CA SER A 111 24.46 -25.37 13.13
C SER A 111 22.94 -25.53 13.28
N THR A 112 22.16 -24.43 13.27
CA THR A 112 20.69 -24.46 13.42
C THR A 112 19.96 -23.44 12.54
N ALA A 113 18.75 -23.77 12.10
CA ALA A 113 17.94 -22.93 11.19
C ALA A 113 17.56 -21.54 11.74
N TYR A 114 17.61 -21.31 13.06
CA TYR A 114 17.28 -20.02 13.68
C TYR A 114 18.42 -19.00 13.61
N GLU A 115 19.64 -19.42 13.30
CA GLU A 115 20.81 -18.54 13.19
C GLU A 115 20.83 -17.70 11.90
N TYR A 116 19.85 -17.90 11.00
CA TYR A 116 19.65 -17.09 9.80
C TYR A 116 18.82 -15.83 10.05
N ILE A 117 18.26 -15.63 11.25
CA ILE A 117 17.65 -14.35 11.62
C ILE A 117 18.76 -13.33 11.90
N MET A 118 18.86 -12.33 11.03
CA MET A 118 19.81 -11.25 11.08
C MET A 118 19.17 -9.99 11.68
N PRO A 119 19.91 -9.21 12.50
CA PRO A 119 19.42 -7.91 12.90
C PRO A 119 19.29 -7.00 11.67
N PHE A 120 18.15 -6.33 11.52
CA PHE A 120 17.99 -5.35 10.45
C PHE A 120 19.03 -4.22 10.59
N PRO A 121 19.78 -3.84 9.54
CA PRO A 121 20.96 -2.99 9.65
C PRO A 121 20.60 -1.50 9.65
N TYR A 122 19.87 -1.03 10.67
CA TYR A 122 19.36 0.35 10.76
C TYR A 122 20.42 1.44 10.50
N LYS A 123 21.67 1.18 10.90
CA LYS A 123 22.79 2.15 10.77
C LYS A 123 23.19 2.43 9.32
N LEU A 124 22.80 1.58 8.37
CA LEU A 124 23.12 1.74 6.95
C LEU A 124 22.15 2.67 6.21
N PHE A 125 21.08 3.14 6.86
CA PHE A 125 20.05 3.96 6.21
C PHE A 125 20.09 5.42 6.65
N HIS A 126 19.89 6.32 5.69
CA HIS A 126 19.80 7.76 5.93
C HIS A 126 18.39 8.31 5.76
N ASN A 127 17.47 7.52 5.21
CA ASN A 127 16.07 7.91 5.05
C ASN A 127 15.14 6.69 5.17
N GLU A 128 13.90 6.96 5.59
CA GLU A 128 12.88 5.93 5.81
C GLU A 128 12.44 5.22 4.53
N SER A 129 12.54 5.89 3.38
CA SER A 129 12.11 5.36 2.10
C SER A 129 13.02 4.21 1.64
N ASP A 130 14.34 4.39 1.71
CA ASP A 130 15.32 3.34 1.43
C ASP A 130 15.23 2.22 2.45
N LYS A 131 15.04 2.57 3.74
CA LYS A 131 14.86 1.60 4.83
C LYS A 131 13.72 0.63 4.56
N ARG A 132 12.51 1.18 4.31
CA ARG A 132 11.31 0.37 4.03
C ARG A 132 11.48 -0.46 2.77
N ALA A 133 12.09 0.10 1.73
CA ALA A 133 12.29 -0.60 0.48
C ALA A 133 13.20 -1.83 0.62
N VAL A 134 14.30 -1.70 1.38
CA VAL A 134 15.21 -2.83 1.65
C VAL A 134 14.58 -3.83 2.63
N LEU A 135 13.85 -3.34 3.63
CA LEU A 135 13.15 -4.18 4.62
C LEU A 135 12.22 -5.22 3.97
N VAL A 136 11.55 -4.84 2.88
CA VAL A 136 10.58 -5.71 2.18
C VAL A 136 11.05 -6.17 0.81
N HIS A 137 12.33 -6.00 0.50
CA HIS A 137 12.89 -6.46 -0.76
C HIS A 137 12.79 -7.98 -0.86
N TRP A 138 12.07 -8.49 -1.86
CA TRP A 138 11.73 -9.91 -2.07
C TRP A 138 10.88 -10.54 -0.95
N ALA A 139 10.11 -9.74 -0.22
CA ALA A 139 9.25 -10.20 0.86
C ALA A 139 7.76 -10.22 0.48
N CYS A 140 7.43 -10.38 -0.81
CA CYS A 140 6.03 -10.39 -1.26
C CYS A 140 5.29 -11.67 -0.87
N ASP A 141 5.96 -12.82 -0.97
CA ASP A 141 5.38 -14.10 -0.55
C ASP A 141 5.26 -14.17 0.97
N ASP A 142 6.26 -13.63 1.70
CA ASP A 142 6.22 -13.42 3.15
C ASP A 142 5.00 -12.59 3.55
N ALA A 143 4.75 -11.49 2.84
CA ALA A 143 3.61 -10.62 3.10
C ALA A 143 2.32 -11.43 2.97
N VAL A 144 2.10 -12.09 1.82
CA VAL A 144 0.85 -12.79 1.56
C VAL A 144 0.66 -14.02 2.46
N GLY A 145 1.68 -14.87 2.55
CA GLY A 145 1.63 -16.12 3.30
C GLY A 145 1.50 -15.91 4.81
N TRP A 146 2.33 -15.05 5.41
CA TRP A 146 2.37 -14.93 6.88
C TRP A 146 1.27 -14.03 7.45
N MET A 147 0.77 -13.08 6.67
CA MET A 147 -0.23 -12.14 7.15
C MET A 147 -1.67 -12.57 6.82
N GLN A 148 -1.90 -13.65 6.06
CA GLN A 148 -3.22 -14.08 5.59
C GLN A 148 -4.29 -14.06 6.70
N GLU A 149 -4.06 -14.78 7.80
CA GLU A 149 -5.03 -14.91 8.89
C GLU A 149 -5.32 -13.56 9.58
N VAL A 150 -4.29 -12.74 9.77
CA VAL A 150 -4.42 -11.41 10.40
C VAL A 150 -5.19 -10.47 9.48
N VAL A 151 -4.92 -10.51 8.18
CA VAL A 151 -5.63 -9.73 7.16
C VAL A 151 -7.10 -10.12 7.12
N GLU A 152 -7.41 -11.42 7.08
CA GLU A 152 -8.79 -11.92 7.13
C GLU A 152 -9.52 -11.46 8.39
N TYR A 153 -8.88 -11.58 9.55
CA TYR A 153 -9.46 -11.16 10.83
C TYR A 153 -9.74 -9.65 10.86
N VAL A 154 -8.76 -8.82 10.53
CA VAL A 154 -8.88 -7.35 10.58
C VAL A 154 -9.89 -6.82 9.55
N LEU A 155 -9.98 -7.47 8.39
CA LEU A 155 -10.87 -7.04 7.30
C LEU A 155 -12.24 -7.72 7.31
N ALA A 156 -12.50 -8.62 8.26
CA ALA A 156 -13.70 -9.46 8.30
C ALA A 156 -15.00 -8.68 8.12
N ASP A 157 -15.11 -7.45 8.66
CA ASP A 157 -16.30 -6.59 8.55
C ASP A 157 -16.24 -5.55 7.42
N ILE A 158 -15.11 -5.43 6.74
CA ILE A 158 -14.84 -4.40 5.72
C ILE A 158 -15.00 -4.98 4.31
N VAL A 159 -14.48 -6.20 4.08
CA VAL A 159 -14.38 -6.82 2.75
C VAL A 159 -15.24 -8.07 2.67
N SER A 160 -15.83 -8.34 1.50
CA SER A 160 -16.59 -9.57 1.23
C SER A 160 -15.76 -10.68 0.59
N GLN A 161 -14.59 -10.34 0.05
CA GLN A 161 -13.73 -11.28 -0.64
C GLN A 161 -12.27 -10.82 -0.51
N ILE A 162 -11.37 -11.79 -0.38
CA ILE A 162 -9.92 -11.64 -0.41
C ILE A 162 -9.41 -12.73 -1.36
N THR A 163 -8.48 -12.39 -2.24
CA THR A 163 -7.93 -13.33 -3.23
C THR A 163 -6.47 -12.98 -3.46
N GLU A 164 -5.59 -13.95 -3.33
CA GLU A 164 -4.17 -13.81 -3.67
C GLU A 164 -3.98 -13.73 -5.18
N LEU A 165 -3.11 -12.82 -5.61
CA LEU A 165 -2.73 -12.59 -7.00
C LEU A 165 -1.22 -12.59 -7.12
N ILE A 166 -0.71 -13.15 -8.21
CA ILE A 166 0.68 -12.99 -8.62
C ILE A 166 0.69 -12.08 -9.85
N VAL A 167 1.50 -11.03 -9.83
CA VAL A 167 1.60 -10.06 -10.94
C VAL A 167 3.04 -9.87 -11.36
N LYS A 168 3.28 -9.57 -12.64
CA LYS A 168 4.57 -9.03 -13.08
C LYS A 168 4.56 -7.52 -12.94
N PRO A 169 5.42 -6.92 -12.09
CA PRO A 169 5.41 -5.49 -11.85
C PRO A 169 5.95 -4.69 -13.05
N LYS A 170 5.44 -3.47 -13.25
CA LYS A 170 6.00 -2.46 -14.18
C LYS A 170 6.07 -1.08 -13.54
N ASN A 171 6.72 -0.16 -14.23
CA ASN A 171 6.84 1.25 -13.82
C ASN A 171 7.39 1.41 -12.41
N ASN A 172 8.40 0.61 -12.05
CA ASN A 172 9.02 0.69 -10.74
C ASN A 172 9.66 2.07 -10.56
N LYS A 173 9.33 2.76 -9.46
CA LYS A 173 9.94 4.04 -9.08
C LYS A 173 11.29 3.85 -8.38
N ARG A 174 11.61 2.61 -8.03
CA ARG A 174 12.84 2.21 -7.35
C ARG A 174 13.33 0.89 -7.91
N VAL A 175 14.65 0.76 -8.00
CA VAL A 175 15.33 -0.49 -8.33
C VAL A 175 16.32 -0.81 -7.21
N ILE A 176 16.23 -2.03 -6.69
CA ILE A 176 17.17 -2.59 -5.71
C ILE A 176 17.90 -3.74 -6.41
N ILE A 177 19.22 -3.75 -6.32
CA ILE A 177 20.10 -4.80 -6.84
C ILE A 177 20.81 -5.41 -5.64
N ALA A 178 20.65 -6.72 -5.45
CA ALA A 178 21.42 -7.45 -4.46
C ALA A 178 22.76 -7.86 -5.06
N ILE A 179 23.84 -7.69 -4.30
CA ILE A 179 25.19 -8.07 -4.66
C ILE A 179 25.60 -9.19 -3.72
N ALA A 180 25.81 -10.38 -4.29
CA ALA A 180 26.26 -11.54 -3.56
C ALA A 180 27.70 -11.35 -3.03
N VAL A 181 28.11 -12.25 -2.14
CA VAL A 181 29.44 -12.20 -1.51
C VAL A 181 30.59 -12.27 -2.51
N ASP A 182 30.41 -13.01 -3.60
CA ASP A 182 31.37 -13.13 -4.71
C ASP A 182 31.39 -11.89 -5.63
N GLY A 183 30.50 -10.92 -5.39
CA GLY A 183 30.37 -9.70 -6.17
C GLY A 183 29.36 -9.79 -7.32
N GLU A 184 28.73 -10.94 -7.53
CA GLU A 184 27.74 -11.11 -8.59
C GLU A 184 26.46 -10.33 -8.31
N GLU A 185 25.93 -9.68 -9.35
CA GLU A 185 24.64 -8.99 -9.27
C GLU A 185 23.49 -10.01 -9.32
N GLN A 186 22.81 -10.19 -8.19
CA GLN A 186 21.53 -10.88 -8.16
C GLN A 186 20.44 -9.91 -8.61
N ASN A 187 20.25 -9.85 -9.92
CA ASN A 187 19.08 -9.21 -10.50
C ASN A 187 17.88 -10.13 -10.27
N ALA A 188 16.82 -9.61 -9.64
CA ALA A 188 15.52 -10.27 -9.68
C ALA A 188 15.22 -10.58 -11.15
N PRO A 189 14.90 -11.83 -11.53
CA PRO A 189 14.48 -12.12 -12.89
C PRO A 189 13.41 -11.10 -13.29
N ARG A 190 13.50 -10.51 -14.49
CA ARG A 190 12.46 -9.57 -14.98
C ARG A 190 11.06 -10.20 -14.98
N ASP A 191 10.99 -11.53 -14.87
CA ASP A 191 9.79 -12.35 -14.81
C ASP A 191 9.39 -12.81 -13.40
N GLN A 192 10.06 -12.35 -12.32
CA GLN A 192 9.68 -12.75 -10.97
C GLN A 192 8.30 -12.18 -10.63
N GLY A 193 7.37 -13.07 -10.31
CA GLY A 193 6.05 -12.71 -9.85
C GLY A 193 6.10 -11.94 -8.53
N HIS A 194 5.11 -11.07 -8.33
CA HIS A 194 4.92 -10.30 -7.12
C HIS A 194 3.55 -10.63 -6.53
N SER A 195 3.53 -11.13 -5.31
CA SER A 195 2.34 -11.60 -4.63
C SER A 195 1.64 -10.47 -3.88
N VAL A 196 0.33 -10.33 -4.08
CA VAL A 196 -0.53 -9.30 -3.47
C VAL A 196 -1.92 -9.86 -3.19
N TRP A 197 -2.75 -9.15 -2.43
CA TRP A 197 -4.18 -9.46 -2.35
C TRP A 197 -5.02 -8.52 -3.19
N LYS A 198 -5.99 -9.08 -3.90
CA LYS A 198 -7.20 -8.36 -4.31
C LYS A 198 -8.25 -8.49 -3.21
N VAL A 199 -8.86 -7.38 -2.83
CA VAL A 199 -9.97 -7.34 -1.87
C VAL A 199 -11.17 -6.60 -2.44
N THR A 200 -12.37 -7.07 -2.11
CA THR A 200 -13.64 -6.47 -2.56
C THR A 200 -14.43 -5.93 -1.38
N LEU A 201 -14.76 -4.63 -1.37
CA LEU A 201 -15.53 -4.01 -0.28
C LEU A 201 -16.96 -4.59 -0.16
N LYS A 202 -17.42 -4.86 1.07
CA LYS A 202 -18.80 -5.34 1.31
C LYS A 202 -19.86 -4.35 0.82
N THR A 203 -19.63 -3.05 1.01
CA THR A 203 -20.65 -2.00 0.89
C THR A 203 -21.06 -1.66 -0.54
N ASN A 204 -20.13 -1.74 -1.47
CA ASN A 204 -20.27 -1.20 -2.83
C ASN A 204 -19.53 -2.02 -3.88
N LYS A 205 -18.92 -3.15 -3.48
CA LYS A 205 -18.23 -4.09 -4.37
C LYS A 205 -17.08 -3.46 -5.17
N GLU A 206 -16.49 -2.39 -4.64
CA GLU A 206 -15.27 -1.83 -5.22
C GLU A 206 -14.07 -2.72 -4.87
N ASP A 207 -13.20 -2.92 -5.86
CA ASP A 207 -12.02 -3.75 -5.76
C ASP A 207 -10.76 -2.92 -5.52
N TYR A 208 -9.89 -3.42 -4.64
CA TYR A 208 -8.61 -2.82 -4.28
C TYR A 208 -7.51 -3.88 -4.24
N VAL A 209 -6.27 -3.45 -4.43
CA VAL A 209 -5.07 -4.23 -4.14
C VAL A 209 -4.52 -3.83 -2.78
N LEU A 210 -4.20 -4.81 -1.95
CA LEU A 210 -3.36 -4.66 -0.77
C LEU A 210 -1.96 -5.17 -1.09
N ASP A 211 -0.96 -4.30 -0.92
CA ASP A 211 0.44 -4.61 -1.25
C ASP A 211 1.37 -4.03 -0.18
N PHE A 212 1.64 -4.85 0.84
CA PHE A 212 2.44 -4.43 1.99
C PHE A 212 3.93 -4.35 1.66
N SER A 213 4.38 -5.06 0.63
CA SER A 213 5.76 -5.10 0.13
C SER A 213 6.06 -4.10 -1.00
N SER A 214 5.09 -3.28 -1.41
CA SER A 214 5.20 -2.35 -2.55
C SER A 214 6.37 -1.35 -2.45
N ALA A 215 6.90 -1.11 -1.24
CA ALA A 215 8.04 -0.23 -1.01
C ALA A 215 9.30 -0.69 -1.76
N GLN A 216 9.44 -1.99 -2.04
CA GLN A 216 10.55 -2.52 -2.84
C GLN A 216 10.59 -1.92 -4.26
N PHE A 217 9.43 -1.49 -4.79
CA PHE A 217 9.30 -0.82 -6.10
C PHE A 217 9.13 0.69 -5.99
N GLY A 218 9.20 1.25 -4.78
CA GLY A 218 9.07 2.69 -4.53
C GLY A 218 7.64 3.21 -4.43
N TYR A 219 6.67 2.34 -4.15
CA TYR A 219 5.29 2.71 -3.79
C TYR A 219 5.10 2.44 -2.30
N TYR A 220 4.53 3.37 -1.52
CA TYR A 220 4.48 3.24 -0.05
C TYR A 220 3.06 3.10 0.48
N GLU A 221 2.07 3.30 -0.39
CA GLU A 221 0.66 3.22 -0.11
C GLU A 221 0.23 1.74 -0.14
N PRO A 222 -0.25 1.18 0.99
CA PRO A 222 -0.56 -0.26 1.08
C PRO A 222 -1.86 -0.63 0.38
N VAL A 223 -2.64 0.35 -0.07
CA VAL A 223 -3.93 0.14 -0.76
C VAL A 223 -3.97 0.97 -2.03
N THR A 224 -4.33 0.33 -3.14
CA THR A 224 -4.50 0.98 -4.45
C THR A 224 -5.78 0.47 -5.10
N PRO A 225 -6.59 1.30 -5.78
CA PRO A 225 -7.73 0.81 -6.56
C PRO A 225 -7.30 -0.25 -7.57
N PHE A 226 -8.08 -1.31 -7.72
CA PHE A 226 -7.66 -2.46 -8.53
C PHE A 226 -7.35 -2.07 -9.99
N GLY A 227 -8.22 -1.28 -10.62
CA GLY A 227 -8.01 -0.80 -11.99
C GLY A 227 -6.76 0.08 -12.13
N GLU A 228 -6.53 1.01 -11.18
CA GLU A 228 -5.35 1.87 -11.17
C GLU A 228 -4.05 1.05 -10.99
N TYR A 229 -4.09 0.05 -10.11
CA TYR A 229 -2.96 -0.84 -9.87
C TYR A 229 -2.61 -1.64 -11.13
N LEU A 230 -3.60 -2.25 -11.79
CA LEU A 230 -3.40 -2.98 -13.04
C LEU A 230 -2.82 -2.07 -14.14
N GLU A 231 -3.44 -0.91 -14.35
CA GLU A 231 -3.04 0.03 -15.40
C GLU A 231 -1.62 0.53 -15.21
N HIS A 232 -1.25 0.93 -13.99
CA HIS A 232 0.00 1.64 -13.74
C HIS A 232 1.13 0.77 -13.22
N ARG A 233 0.84 -0.37 -12.59
CA ARG A 233 1.84 -1.17 -11.86
C ARG A 233 1.98 -2.61 -12.32
N VAL A 234 1.08 -3.10 -13.18
CA VAL A 234 1.12 -4.49 -13.67
C VAL A 234 1.41 -4.56 -15.17
N GLN A 235 2.42 -5.33 -15.56
CA GLN A 235 2.69 -5.70 -16.94
C GLN A 235 1.81 -6.86 -17.39
N GLU A 236 1.74 -7.91 -16.57
CA GLU A 236 1.02 -9.16 -16.82
C GLU A 236 0.46 -9.68 -15.48
N SER A 237 -0.75 -10.25 -15.51
CA SER A 237 -1.35 -10.86 -14.33
C SER A 237 -1.30 -12.39 -14.46
N ILE A 238 -0.80 -13.05 -13.43
CA ILE A 238 -0.70 -14.51 -13.34
C ILE A 238 -1.68 -14.95 -12.26
N PHE A 239 -2.86 -15.40 -12.67
CA PHE A 239 -3.84 -15.94 -11.74
C PHE A 239 -3.51 -17.42 -11.48
N PRO A 240 -3.24 -17.84 -10.22
CA PRO A 240 -3.23 -19.26 -9.91
C PRO A 240 -4.64 -19.82 -10.16
N GLY A 241 -4.82 -20.54 -11.27
CA GLY A 241 -6.04 -21.29 -11.59
C GLY A 241 -7.15 -20.56 -12.37
N GLY A 242 -6.89 -19.38 -12.95
CA GLY A 242 -7.85 -18.64 -13.78
C GLY A 242 -7.28 -18.23 -15.15
N PRO A 243 -8.12 -18.00 -16.17
CA PRO A 243 -7.63 -17.46 -17.44
C PRO A 243 -6.99 -16.08 -17.23
N PRO A 244 -6.00 -15.70 -18.07
CA PRO A 244 -5.45 -14.34 -18.07
C PRO A 244 -6.57 -13.31 -18.21
N LEU A 245 -6.50 -12.20 -17.47
CA LEU A 245 -7.40 -11.07 -17.73
C LEU A 245 -7.03 -10.41 -19.07
N PRO A 246 -8.02 -9.91 -19.84
CA PRO A 246 -7.81 -9.25 -21.11
C PRO A 246 -7.04 -7.92 -20.98
#